data_AF-A0A3C1M363-F1
#
_entry.id   AF-A0A3C1M363-F1
#
_cell.length_a   1.000
_cell.length_b   1.000
_cell.length_c   1.000
_cell.angle_alpha   90.00
_cell.angle_beta   90.00
_cell.angle_gamma   90.00
#
_symmetry.space_group_name_H-M   'P 1'
#
loop_
_entity.id
_entity.type
_entity.pdbx_description
1 polymer ?
#
loop_
_entity_poly.entity_id
_entity_poly.type
_entity_poly.pdbx_seq_one_letter_code
_entity_poly.pdbx_strand_id
1 'polypeptide(L)'
;MLKQIIADIAELERAIATVEDRLVILEKAYLQAICQSTRQQLLMAAYRLCTQVHPREFLALSVGDREKVQDQLRAIANQAAEQCQGLMAAALGDSLEEKLSQVLAAASAAVAQCLQGAEVLPDEKGAHPLHLRLADVEFGDREAMGYRSEMRVARARRQYLGDELRKKQQQKTVAEAELAWRATWVEP
;
A
#
# COMPACT_ATOMS: atom_id res chain seq x y z
N MET A 1 35.73 -3.36 -25.82
CA MET A 1 34.38 -2.77 -25.95
C MET A 1 33.28 -3.74 -25.53
N LEU A 2 33.05 -4.86 -26.23
CA LEU A 2 31.97 -5.81 -25.87
C LEU A 2 32.10 -6.39 -24.45
N LYS A 3 33.32 -6.77 -24.03
CA LYS A 3 33.58 -7.24 -22.66
C LYS A 3 33.15 -6.23 -21.58
N GLN A 4 33.36 -4.93 -21.84
CA GLN A 4 32.95 -3.87 -20.91
C GLN A 4 31.42 -3.74 -20.88
N ILE A 5 30.76 -3.78 -22.04
CA ILE A 5 29.29 -3.71 -22.11
C ILE A 5 28.64 -4.86 -21.33
N ILE A 6 29.18 -6.08 -21.44
CA ILE A 6 28.68 -7.25 -20.70
C ILE A 6 28.90 -7.06 -19.18
N ALA A 7 30.06 -6.56 -18.77
CA ALA A 7 30.33 -6.28 -17.35
C ALA A 7 29.37 -5.23 -16.78
N ASP A 8 29.11 -4.15 -17.54
CA ASP A 8 28.17 -3.08 -17.16
C ASP A 8 26.74 -3.62 -17.03
N ILE A 9 26.30 -4.49 -17.95
CA ILE A 9 24.97 -5.15 -17.89
C ILE A 9 24.85 -5.97 -16.60
N ALA A 10 25.84 -6.81 -16.31
CA ALA A 10 25.83 -7.64 -15.11
C ALA A 10 25.88 -6.82 -13.81
N GLU A 11 26.46 -5.63 -13.82
CA GLU A 11 26.40 -4.69 -12.70
C GLU A 11 25.02 -4.06 -12.54
N LEU A 12 24.40 -3.63 -13.65
CA LEU A 12 23.04 -3.09 -13.63
C LEU A 12 22.01 -4.13 -13.15
N GLU A 13 22.11 -5.38 -13.60
CA GLU A 13 21.25 -6.48 -13.15
C GLU A 13 21.39 -6.72 -11.64
N ARG A 14 22.62 -6.75 -11.11
CA ARG A 14 22.86 -6.87 -9.66
C ARG A 14 22.31 -5.68 -8.86
N ALA A 15 22.44 -4.46 -9.40
CA ALA A 15 21.91 -3.27 -8.77
C ALA A 15 20.37 -3.26 -8.75
N ILE A 16 19.73 -3.75 -9.82
CA ILE A 16 18.27 -3.91 -9.87
C ILE A 16 17.81 -4.91 -8.82
N ALA A 17 18.42 -6.11 -8.78
CA ALA A 17 18.08 -7.14 -7.78
C ALA A 17 18.21 -6.61 -6.34
N THR A 18 19.26 -5.84 -6.05
CA THR A 18 19.45 -5.22 -4.73
C THR A 18 18.32 -4.24 -4.37
N VAL A 19 17.84 -3.46 -5.35
CA VAL A 19 16.73 -2.53 -5.13
C VAL A 19 15.41 -3.28 -4.96
N GLU A 20 15.20 -4.36 -5.71
CA GLU A 20 14.02 -5.22 -5.59
C GLU A 20 13.94 -5.90 -4.22
N ASP A 21 15.04 -6.46 -3.71
CA ASP A 21 15.10 -7.01 -2.36
C ASP A 21 14.74 -5.95 -1.30
N ARG A 22 15.25 -4.73 -1.46
CA ARG A 22 14.91 -3.61 -0.56
C ARG A 22 13.43 -3.23 -0.66
N LEU A 23 12.84 -3.25 -1.87
CA LEU A 23 11.41 -2.96 -2.05
C LEU A 23 10.55 -3.99 -1.31
N VAL A 24 10.88 -5.28 -1.40
CA VAL A 24 10.15 -6.33 -0.66
C VAL A 24 10.20 -6.10 0.85
N ILE A 25 11.35 -5.72 1.39
CA ILE A 25 11.50 -5.40 2.83
C ILE A 25 10.65 -4.18 3.20
N LEU A 26 10.73 -3.11 2.41
CA LEU A 26 10.00 -1.87 2.66
C LEU A 26 8.48 -2.07 2.56
N GLU A 27 7.99 -2.82 1.57
CA GLU A 27 6.57 -3.12 1.40
C GLU A 27 6.01 -3.90 2.58
N LYS A 28 6.78 -4.86 3.11
CA LYS A 28 6.40 -5.60 4.32
C LYS A 28 6.34 -4.69 5.55
N ALA A 29 7.34 -3.85 5.77
CA ALA A 29 7.38 -2.95 6.91
C ALA A 29 6.26 -1.89 6.83
N TYR A 30 6.05 -1.32 5.64
CA TYR A 30 4.95 -0.41 5.35
C TYR A 30 3.59 -1.06 5.66
N LEU A 31 3.36 -2.28 5.17
CA LEU A 31 2.11 -2.98 5.41
C LEU A 31 1.88 -3.25 6.90
N GLN A 32 2.91 -3.65 7.65
CA GLN A 32 2.81 -3.84 9.10
C GLN A 32 2.40 -2.55 9.83
N ALA A 33 3.04 -1.41 9.50
CA ALA A 33 2.69 -0.12 10.08
C ALA A 33 1.23 0.28 9.76
N ILE A 34 0.82 0.14 8.51
CA ILE A 34 -0.57 0.43 8.10
C ILE A 34 -1.58 -0.46 8.83
N CYS A 35 -1.34 -1.77 8.93
CA CYS A 35 -2.29 -2.66 9.58
C CYS A 35 -2.42 -2.35 11.08
N GLN A 36 -1.32 -1.98 11.75
CA GLN A 36 -1.34 -1.55 13.14
C GLN A 36 -2.12 -0.25 13.33
N SER A 37 -1.89 0.74 12.46
CA SER A 37 -2.57 2.05 12.53
C SER A 37 -4.06 1.97 12.17
N THR A 38 -4.43 1.10 11.23
CA THR A 38 -5.81 0.94 10.73
C THR A 38 -6.82 0.71 11.86
N ARG A 39 -6.55 -0.23 12.77
CA ARG A 39 -7.45 -0.55 13.89
C ARG A 39 -7.68 0.67 14.78
N GLN A 40 -6.61 1.38 15.13
CA GLN A 40 -6.67 2.54 16.00
C GLN A 40 -7.44 3.69 15.33
N GLN A 41 -7.13 3.98 14.06
CA GLN A 41 -7.78 5.07 13.32
C GLN A 41 -9.28 4.81 13.10
N LEU A 42 -9.68 3.57 12.80
CA LEU A 42 -11.09 3.20 12.71
C LEU A 42 -11.84 3.44 14.02
N LEU A 43 -11.28 2.98 15.15
CA LEU A 43 -11.90 3.18 16.46
C LEU A 43 -11.96 4.66 16.85
N MET A 44 -10.91 5.43 16.59
CA MET A 44 -10.89 6.86 16.87
C MET A 44 -11.90 7.62 16.02
N ALA A 45 -12.05 7.26 14.75
CA ALA A 45 -12.98 7.92 13.87
C ALA A 45 -14.44 7.55 14.21
N ALA A 46 -14.72 6.29 14.54
CA ALA A 46 -16.02 5.88 15.07
C ALA A 46 -16.36 6.59 16.40
N TYR A 47 -15.38 6.70 17.31
CA TYR A 47 -15.53 7.45 18.55
C TYR A 47 -15.89 8.92 18.29
N ARG A 48 -15.20 9.59 17.36
CA ARG A 48 -15.51 10.99 16.97
C ARG A 48 -16.93 11.11 16.41
N LEU A 49 -17.37 10.17 15.58
CA LEU A 49 -18.76 10.17 15.09
C LEU A 49 -19.75 10.08 16.24
N CYS A 50 -19.57 9.14 17.16
CA CYS A 50 -20.50 8.95 18.29
C CYS A 50 -20.47 10.09 19.31
N THR A 51 -19.33 10.74 19.54
CA THR A 51 -19.17 11.67 20.68
C THR A 51 -19.04 13.13 20.28
N GLN A 52 -18.70 13.42 19.02
CA GLN A 52 -18.48 14.79 18.53
C GLN A 52 -19.49 15.17 17.44
N VAL A 53 -19.89 14.23 16.57
CA VAL A 53 -20.81 14.51 15.45
C VAL A 53 -22.26 14.18 15.82
N HIS A 54 -22.52 13.00 16.39
CA HIS A 54 -23.85 12.50 16.78
C HIS A 54 -23.97 12.15 18.28
N PRO A 55 -23.57 13.05 19.21
CA PRO A 55 -23.58 12.76 20.64
C PRO A 55 -24.99 12.59 21.21
N ARG A 56 -26.01 13.24 20.64
CA ARG A 56 -27.37 13.19 21.18
C ARG A 56 -27.99 11.82 20.93
N GLU A 57 -27.87 11.34 19.71
CA GLU A 57 -28.37 10.03 19.26
C GLU A 57 -27.65 8.91 20.02
N PHE A 58 -26.32 8.98 20.09
CA PHE A 58 -25.53 7.98 20.83
C PHE A 58 -25.84 7.96 22.34
N LEU A 59 -26.02 9.12 22.98
CA LEU A 59 -26.37 9.20 24.40
C LEU A 59 -27.86 8.91 24.68
N ALA A 60 -28.73 8.87 23.67
CA ALA A 60 -30.11 8.41 23.82
C ALA A 60 -30.21 6.88 23.94
N LEU A 61 -29.21 6.14 23.44
CA LEU A 61 -29.14 4.68 23.55
C LEU A 61 -29.10 4.20 25.00
N SER A 62 -29.65 3.01 25.24
CA SER A 62 -29.49 2.30 26.50
C SER A 62 -28.01 1.91 26.72
N VAL A 63 -27.62 1.67 27.98
CA VAL A 63 -26.25 1.21 28.29
C VAL A 63 -25.91 -0.07 27.52
N GLY A 64 -26.84 -1.04 27.48
CA GLY A 64 -26.63 -2.30 26.76
C GLY A 64 -26.51 -2.13 25.25
N ASP A 65 -27.20 -1.17 24.64
CA ASP A 65 -27.07 -0.92 23.20
C ASP A 65 -25.77 -0.17 22.87
N ARG A 66 -25.30 0.70 23.77
CA ARG A 66 -23.95 1.28 23.65
C ARG A 66 -22.86 0.21 23.74
N GLU A 67 -22.99 -0.75 24.65
CA GLU A 67 -22.06 -1.88 24.76
C GLU A 67 -22.04 -2.72 23.48
N LYS A 68 -23.22 -3.05 22.91
CA LYS A 68 -23.31 -3.75 21.62
C LYS A 68 -22.63 -2.99 20.49
N VAL A 69 -22.88 -1.68 20.37
CA VAL A 69 -22.22 -0.83 19.36
C VAL A 69 -20.71 -0.85 19.56
N GLN A 70 -20.23 -0.71 20.80
CA GLN A 70 -18.79 -0.75 21.08
C GLN A 70 -18.16 -2.10 20.70
N ASP A 71 -18.80 -3.21 21.01
CA ASP A 71 -18.31 -4.55 20.67
C ASP A 71 -18.30 -4.78 19.15
N GLN A 72 -19.35 -4.34 18.44
CA GLN A 72 -19.41 -4.41 16.98
C GLN A 72 -18.31 -3.56 16.31
N LEU A 73 -18.10 -2.33 16.78
CA LEU A 73 -17.03 -1.46 16.28
C LEU A 73 -15.64 -2.07 16.50
N ARG A 74 -15.40 -2.71 17.66
CA ARG A 74 -14.15 -3.46 17.91
C ARG A 74 -14.00 -4.65 16.97
N ALA A 75 -15.08 -5.40 16.73
CA ALA A 75 -15.07 -6.52 15.80
C ALA A 75 -14.74 -6.07 14.36
N ILE A 76 -15.37 -4.99 13.87
CA ILE A 76 -15.09 -4.42 12.55
C ILE A 76 -13.63 -3.97 12.45
N ALA A 77 -13.11 -3.27 13.47
CA ALA A 77 -11.72 -2.80 13.47
C ALA A 77 -10.71 -3.96 13.48
N ASN A 78 -11.00 -5.03 14.22
CA ASN A 78 -10.18 -6.24 14.23
C ASN A 78 -10.23 -6.96 12.87
N GLN A 79 -11.42 -7.10 12.28
CA GLN A 79 -11.58 -7.73 10.96
C GLN A 79 -10.83 -6.95 9.87
N ALA A 80 -10.87 -5.62 9.89
CA ALA A 80 -10.12 -4.78 8.96
C ALA A 80 -8.60 -4.97 9.11
N ALA A 81 -8.12 -5.08 10.36
CA ALA A 81 -6.70 -5.34 10.64
C ALA A 81 -6.29 -6.75 10.16
N GLU A 82 -7.12 -7.77 10.36
CA GLU A 82 -6.88 -9.13 9.87
C GLU A 82 -6.87 -9.19 8.33
N GLN A 83 -7.82 -8.52 7.67
CA GLN A 83 -7.84 -8.41 6.20
C GLN A 83 -6.58 -7.73 5.68
N CYS A 84 -6.14 -6.65 6.33
CA CYS A 84 -4.88 -5.98 6.02
C CYS A 84 -3.68 -6.91 6.22
N GLN A 85 -3.62 -7.68 7.30
CA GLN A 85 -2.55 -8.66 7.53
C GLN A 85 -2.57 -9.79 6.49
N GLY A 86 -3.76 -10.22 6.05
CA GLY A 86 -3.92 -11.21 4.97
C GLY A 86 -3.27 -10.77 3.65
N LEU A 87 -3.16 -9.46 3.41
CA LEU A 87 -2.45 -8.91 2.25
C LEU A 87 -0.95 -9.21 2.29
N MET A 88 -0.35 -9.45 3.47
CA MET A 88 1.07 -9.78 3.61
C MET A 88 1.43 -11.12 2.96
N ALA A 89 0.47 -12.04 2.87
CA ALA A 89 0.64 -13.33 2.23
C ALA A 89 0.41 -13.28 0.70
N ALA A 90 -0.09 -12.15 0.17
CA ALA A 90 -0.43 -12.00 -1.23
C ALA A 90 0.71 -11.31 -2.01
N ALA A 91 1.00 -11.82 -3.21
CA ALA A 91 1.94 -11.20 -4.14
C ALA A 91 1.28 -10.00 -4.83
N LEU A 92 1.18 -8.88 -4.11
CA LEU A 92 0.35 -7.75 -4.51
C LEU A 92 1.02 -6.79 -5.49
N GLY A 93 2.36 -6.69 -5.48
CA GLY A 93 3.10 -5.77 -6.34
C GLY A 93 2.47 -4.36 -6.37
N ASP A 94 2.22 -3.85 -7.56
CA ASP A 94 1.64 -2.51 -7.76
C ASP A 94 0.18 -2.37 -7.27
N SER A 95 -0.51 -3.47 -6.95
CA SER A 95 -1.91 -3.45 -6.46
C SER A 95 -2.07 -3.25 -4.95
N LEU A 96 -0.97 -3.21 -4.20
CA LEU A 96 -1.01 -3.13 -2.72
C LEU A 96 -1.83 -1.92 -2.22
N GLU A 97 -1.60 -0.73 -2.79
CA GLU A 97 -2.28 0.50 -2.38
C GLU A 97 -3.78 0.47 -2.68
N GLU A 98 -4.16 -0.12 -3.81
CA GLU A 98 -5.55 -0.31 -4.20
C GLU A 98 -6.25 -1.26 -3.21
N LYS A 99 -5.61 -2.39 -2.87
CA LYS A 99 -6.15 -3.36 -1.92
C LYS A 99 -6.30 -2.79 -0.52
N LEU A 100 -5.32 -2.03 -0.04
CA LEU A 100 -5.42 -1.32 1.24
C LEU A 100 -6.58 -0.32 1.24
N SER A 101 -6.74 0.42 0.15
CA SER A 101 -7.86 1.36 0.00
C SER A 101 -9.21 0.64 0.00
N GLN A 102 -9.31 -0.55 -0.63
CA GLN A 102 -10.51 -1.38 -0.61
C GLN A 102 -10.85 -1.88 0.81
N VAL A 103 -9.85 -2.35 1.57
CA VAL A 103 -10.05 -2.79 2.97
C VAL A 103 -10.56 -1.64 3.84
N LEU A 104 -9.94 -0.46 3.74
CA LEU A 104 -10.35 0.71 4.52
C LEU A 104 -11.75 1.22 4.12
N ALA A 105 -12.09 1.21 2.84
CA ALA A 105 -13.42 1.58 2.36
C ALA A 105 -14.49 0.60 2.88
N ALA A 106 -14.23 -0.70 2.82
CA ALA A 106 -15.14 -1.72 3.33
C ALA A 106 -15.34 -1.59 4.85
N ALA A 107 -14.26 -1.40 5.61
CA ALA A 107 -14.33 -1.19 7.05
C ALA A 107 -15.11 0.08 7.41
N SER A 108 -14.87 1.17 6.67
CA SER A 108 -15.59 2.43 6.84
C SER A 108 -17.10 2.27 6.59
N ALA A 109 -17.47 1.55 5.54
CA ALA A 109 -18.87 1.23 5.24
C ALA A 109 -19.51 0.35 6.31
N ALA A 110 -18.79 -0.64 6.83
CA ALA A 110 -19.28 -1.50 7.91
C ALA A 110 -19.53 -0.72 9.20
N VAL A 111 -18.65 0.23 9.56
CA VAL A 111 -18.88 1.16 10.69
C VAL A 111 -20.13 1.99 10.46
N ALA A 112 -20.30 2.55 9.25
CA ALA A 112 -21.48 3.34 8.93
C ALA A 112 -22.78 2.52 9.08
N GLN A 113 -22.79 1.29 8.55
CA GLN A 113 -23.93 0.37 8.67
C GLN A 113 -24.23 0.00 10.13
N CYS A 114 -23.20 -0.26 10.94
CA CYS A 114 -23.36 -0.54 12.37
C CYS A 114 -24.02 0.64 13.10
N LEU A 115 -23.56 1.86 12.85
CA LEU A 115 -24.10 3.07 13.49
C LEU A 115 -25.50 3.44 12.97
N GLN A 116 -25.81 3.17 11.69
CA GLN A 116 -27.17 3.32 11.15
C GLN A 116 -28.14 2.33 11.77
N GLY A 117 -27.74 1.05 11.91
CA GLY A 117 -28.58 0.02 12.54
C GLY A 117 -28.85 0.26 14.03
N ALA A 118 -28.00 1.07 14.68
CA ALA A 118 -28.19 1.56 16.04
C ALA A 118 -28.89 2.93 16.10
N GLU A 119 -29.37 3.46 14.98
CA GLU A 119 -30.03 4.77 14.87
C GLU A 119 -29.15 5.96 15.34
N VAL A 120 -27.82 5.80 15.30
CA VAL A 120 -26.85 6.87 15.63
C VAL A 120 -26.57 7.74 14.42
N LEU A 121 -26.40 7.13 13.25
CA LEU A 121 -26.23 7.84 11.98
C LEU A 121 -27.58 7.95 11.27
N PRO A 122 -27.94 9.13 10.72
CA PRO A 122 -29.18 9.27 9.96
C PRO A 122 -29.12 8.50 8.64
N ASP A 123 -30.26 7.96 8.22
CA ASP A 123 -30.46 7.29 6.93
C ASP A 123 -30.73 8.31 5.81
N GLU A 124 -29.88 9.35 5.72
CA GLU A 124 -30.00 10.41 4.72
C GLU A 124 -28.86 10.36 3.69
N LYS A 125 -29.20 10.61 2.42
CA LYS A 125 -28.21 10.86 1.36
C LYS A 125 -27.41 12.13 1.70
N GLY A 126 -26.22 11.96 2.25
CA GLY A 126 -25.35 13.06 2.70
C GLY A 126 -25.00 13.03 4.18
N ALA A 127 -25.53 12.07 4.95
CA ALA A 127 -24.96 11.71 6.25
C ALA A 127 -23.47 11.45 6.03
N HIS A 128 -22.58 12.15 6.74
CA HIS A 128 -21.13 12.05 6.56
C HIS A 128 -20.71 10.66 7.04
N PRO A 129 -20.66 9.65 6.15
CA PRO A 129 -20.32 8.32 6.58
C PRO A 129 -18.85 8.40 6.99
N LEU A 130 -18.43 7.54 7.92
CA LEU A 130 -17.00 7.35 8.11
C LEU A 130 -16.38 7.09 6.73
N HIS A 131 -15.35 7.84 6.36
CA HIS A 131 -14.57 7.57 5.16
C HIS A 131 -13.09 7.67 5.51
N LEU A 132 -12.55 6.60 6.08
CA LEU A 132 -11.14 6.51 6.41
C LEU A 132 -10.35 6.18 5.14
N ARG A 133 -9.51 7.11 4.68
CA ARG A 133 -8.66 6.93 3.51
C ARG A 133 -7.31 6.38 3.92
N LEU A 134 -6.63 5.71 3.00
CA LEU A 134 -5.25 5.26 3.22
C LEU A 134 -4.33 6.42 3.64
N ALA A 135 -4.49 7.58 3.01
CA ALA A 135 -3.76 8.79 3.37
C ALA A 135 -3.97 9.19 4.84
N ASP A 136 -5.19 9.08 5.38
CA ASP A 136 -5.48 9.43 6.79
C ASP A 136 -4.73 8.51 7.75
N VAL A 137 -4.63 7.22 7.41
CA VAL A 137 -3.90 6.20 8.17
C VAL A 137 -2.39 6.41 8.06
N GLU A 138 -1.88 6.69 6.86
CA GLU A 138 -0.48 7.03 6.59
C GLU A 138 -0.06 8.27 7.38
N PHE A 139 -0.82 9.38 7.29
CA PHE A 139 -0.50 10.63 7.99
C PHE A 139 -0.52 10.48 9.52
N GLY A 140 -1.31 9.54 10.03
CA GLY A 140 -1.37 9.21 11.46
C GLY A 140 -0.17 8.39 11.95
N ASP A 141 0.65 7.83 11.06
CA ASP A 141 1.73 6.89 11.39
C ASP A 141 3.07 7.32 10.77
N ARG A 142 4.00 7.76 11.63
CA ARG A 142 5.31 8.25 11.20
C ARG A 142 6.12 7.18 10.47
N GLU A 143 6.03 5.92 10.88
CA GLU A 143 6.78 4.83 10.26
C GLU A 143 6.22 4.54 8.87
N ALA A 144 4.89 4.48 8.73
CA ALA A 144 4.24 4.31 7.43
C ALA A 144 4.65 5.41 6.44
N MET A 145 4.67 6.68 6.86
CA MET A 145 5.15 7.79 6.03
C MET A 145 6.62 7.63 5.63
N GLY A 146 7.47 7.21 6.56
CA GLY A 146 8.89 6.95 6.32
C GLY A 146 9.09 5.89 5.25
N TYR A 147 8.46 4.72 5.43
CA TYR A 147 8.52 3.63 4.47
C TYR A 147 7.96 4.03 3.11
N ARG A 148 6.84 4.77 3.06
CA ARG A 148 6.26 5.26 1.81
C ARG A 148 7.23 6.16 1.02
N SER A 149 7.93 7.05 1.73
CA SER A 149 8.94 7.92 1.13
C SER A 149 10.11 7.09 0.57
N GLU A 150 10.62 6.14 1.33
CA GLU A 150 11.70 5.25 0.90
C GLU A 150 11.30 4.38 -0.30
N MET A 151 10.09 3.82 -0.28
CA MET A 151 9.54 3.04 -1.40
C MET A 151 9.50 3.86 -2.68
N ARG A 152 9.05 5.13 -2.60
CA ARG A 152 9.04 6.02 -3.77
C ARG A 152 10.44 6.20 -4.36
N VAL A 153 11.45 6.41 -3.51
CA VAL A 153 12.85 6.56 -3.93
C VAL A 153 13.38 5.27 -4.54
N ALA A 154 13.13 4.12 -3.91
CA ALA A 154 13.56 2.82 -4.40
C ALA A 154 12.89 2.46 -5.75
N ARG A 155 11.58 2.70 -5.91
CA ARG A 155 10.85 2.50 -7.18
C ARG A 155 11.41 3.38 -8.29
N ALA A 156 11.68 4.66 -8.01
CA ALA A 156 12.30 5.57 -8.98
C ALA A 156 13.71 5.09 -9.39
N ARG A 157 14.50 4.61 -8.43
CA ARG A 157 15.84 4.06 -8.71
C ARG A 157 15.76 2.78 -9.55
N ARG A 158 14.84 1.86 -9.24
CA ARG A 158 14.60 0.65 -10.03
C ARG A 158 14.22 0.98 -11.47
N GLN A 159 13.33 1.96 -11.66
CA GLN A 159 12.94 2.41 -12.99
C GLN A 159 14.14 2.95 -13.77
N TYR A 160 14.92 3.85 -13.16
CA TYR A 160 16.13 4.40 -13.78
C TYR A 160 17.12 3.30 -14.20
N LEU A 161 17.42 2.35 -13.31
CA LEU A 161 18.33 1.25 -13.61
C LEU A 161 17.81 0.36 -14.73
N GLY A 162 16.49 0.09 -14.78
CA GLY A 162 15.86 -0.68 -15.86
C GLY A 162 15.90 0.04 -17.21
N ASP A 163 15.82 1.38 -17.23
CA ASP A 163 16.02 2.17 -18.44
C ASP A 163 17.47 2.09 -18.94
N GLU A 164 18.45 2.21 -18.04
CA GLU A 164 19.87 2.09 -18.37
C GLU A 164 20.25 0.67 -18.85
N LEU A 165 19.71 -0.37 -18.21
CA LEU A 165 19.90 -1.75 -18.63
C LEU A 165 19.42 -1.97 -20.07
N ARG A 166 18.22 -1.48 -20.41
CA ARG A 166 17.70 -1.56 -21.79
C ARG A 166 18.62 -0.88 -22.80
N LYS A 167 19.16 0.31 -22.48
CA LYS A 167 20.11 1.01 -23.35
C LYS A 167 21.39 0.20 -23.56
N LYS A 168 21.92 -0.41 -22.50
CA LYS A 168 23.13 -1.25 -22.57
C LYS A 168 22.89 -2.54 -23.34
N GLN A 169 21.73 -3.19 -23.17
CA GLN A 169 21.32 -4.34 -23.98
C GLN A 169 21.34 -3.99 -25.47
N GLN A 170 20.79 -2.84 -25.85
CA GLN A 170 20.79 -2.39 -27.25
C GLN A 170 22.21 -2.17 -27.78
N GLN A 171 23.09 -1.54 -27.00
CA GLN A 171 24.50 -1.36 -27.38
C GLN A 171 25.22 -2.69 -27.59
N LYS A 172 24.93 -3.69 -26.74
CA LYS A 172 25.47 -5.05 -26.89
C LYS A 172 25.04 -5.66 -28.22
N THR A 173 23.74 -5.61 -28.54
CA THR A 173 23.21 -6.15 -29.80
C THR A 173 23.86 -5.52 -31.02
N VAL A 174 24.05 -4.20 -31.03
CA VAL A 174 24.75 -3.50 -32.13
C VAL A 174 26.21 -3.95 -32.22
N ALA A 175 26.93 -3.98 -31.10
CA ALA A 175 28.33 -4.40 -31.08
C ALA A 175 28.53 -5.87 -31.52
N GLU A 176 27.60 -6.76 -31.17
CA GLU A 176 27.60 -8.16 -31.61
C GLU A 176 27.32 -8.28 -33.11
N ALA A 177 26.36 -7.50 -33.64
CA ALA A 177 26.06 -7.47 -35.07
C ALA A 177 27.25 -6.94 -35.89
N GLU A 178 27.92 -5.87 -35.45
CA GLU A 178 29.12 -5.35 -36.11
C GLU A 178 30.27 -6.37 -36.11
N LEU A 179 30.48 -7.07 -34.99
CA LEU A 179 31.51 -8.10 -34.87
C LEU A 179 31.22 -9.28 -35.81
N ALA A 180 29.97 -9.76 -35.84
CA ALA A 180 29.55 -10.84 -36.73
C ALA A 180 29.69 -10.44 -38.20
N TRP A 181 29.30 -9.21 -38.55
CA TRP A 181 29.48 -8.67 -39.90
C TRP A 181 30.96 -8.69 -40.30
N ARG A 182 31.85 -8.10 -39.48
CA ARG A 182 33.29 -8.07 -39.77
C ARG A 182 33.89 -9.48 -39.89
N ALA A 183 33.50 -10.41 -39.04
CA ALA A 183 33.99 -11.79 -39.08
C ALA A 183 33.56 -12.55 -40.36
N THR A 184 32.47 -12.13 -41.01
CA THR A 184 31.96 -12.79 -42.23
C THR A 184 32.73 -12.37 -43.49
N TRP A 185 33.35 -11.18 -43.49
CA TRP A 185 33.91 -10.55 -44.70
C TRP A 185 35.43 -10.36 -44.67
N VAL A 186 36.12 -10.90 -43.65
CA VAL A 186 37.60 -10.95 -43.64
C VAL A 186 38.03 -12.29 -44.26
N GLU A 187 38.56 -12.26 -45.48
CA GLU A 187 39.25 -13.40 -46.09
C GLU A 187 40.54 -13.75 -45.31
N PRO A 188 40.92 -15.05 -45.25
CA PRO A 188 42.10 -15.51 -44.51
C PRO A 188 43.44 -15.04 -45.09
#